data_AF-A0AAQ3X7F4-F1
#
_entry.id   AF-A0AAQ3X7F4-F1
#
_cell.length_a   1.000
_cell.length_b   1.000
_cell.length_c   1.000
_cell.angle_alpha   90.00
_cell.angle_beta   90.00
_cell.angle_gamma   90.00
#
_symmetry.space_group_name_H-M   'P 1'
#
loop_
_entity.id
_entity.type
_entity.pdbx_description
1 polymer ?
#
loop_
_entity_poly.entity_id
_entity_poly.type
_entity_poly.pdbx_seq_one_letter_code
_entity_poly.pdbx_strand_id
1 'polypeptide(L)'
;MTRRYWNINLKEMIEAGVHFGHGIKKWNPKMAPYISAKRKGTHITNLARTARFLSEACDLVFDAASQGKSFLIVGTKKRAADLVASAAIRSRCHYVNKKWFSGMLTNWSITKTRLSQFRDLRAEEKMGKFHHLPKRDAAILKRKLSTLQRYLGGIKYMTRLPDIVIVLDQQKEYIALRECAILGIPTISLVDTNCDPDLANISIPANDDTMTSIRLILNKLVFAISEGRSFYDNMNITPCSIKTLKGLYDISGVEVGQHFYWQIGGFQIHAQVLITSWVVITILLGSIIIAVRNPQTIPTDGQNFFEYVLEFIRDLSKTQIGEEYGPWVPFIGTMFLFIFVSNWSGALLPWKIIELPHGELAAPTNDINTTVALALLTSAAYFYAGLSKKGLSYFEKYIKPTPILLPINILEDFTKPLSLSFRLFGNILADELVVVVLVSLVPLVVPIPVMFLGLFTSGIQALIFATLAAAYIGESMEGHH
;
A
#
# COMPACT_ATOMS: atom_id res chain seq x y z
N MET A 1 -23.19 -24.76 -1.40
CA MET A 1 -22.82 -23.47 -0.79
C MET A 1 -21.98 -23.74 0.45
N THR A 2 -20.70 -23.40 0.41
CA THR A 2 -19.84 -23.36 1.60
C THR A 2 -20.32 -22.25 2.52
N ARG A 3 -20.75 -22.58 3.74
CA ARG A 3 -21.14 -21.55 4.73
C ARG A 3 -19.92 -20.74 5.11
N ARG A 4 -19.93 -19.45 4.80
CA ARG A 4 -18.90 -18.49 5.23
C ARG A 4 -19.33 -17.83 6.52
N TYR A 5 -18.35 -17.44 7.35
CA TYR A 5 -18.64 -16.77 8.60
C TYR A 5 -18.59 -15.26 8.42
N TRP A 6 -19.75 -14.61 8.50
CA TRP A 6 -19.86 -13.15 8.54
C TRP A 6 -19.85 -12.70 9.99
N ASN A 7 -18.97 -11.76 10.34
CA ASN A 7 -18.92 -11.19 11.70
C ASN A 7 -20.18 -10.34 11.96
N ILE A 8 -21.26 -10.97 12.42
CA ILE A 8 -22.55 -10.35 12.76
C ILE A 8 -22.76 -10.55 14.26
N ASN A 9 -22.52 -9.50 15.04
CA ASN A 9 -22.72 -9.54 16.48
C ASN A 9 -24.09 -8.93 16.86
N LEU A 10 -24.86 -9.64 17.69
CA LEU A 10 -26.16 -9.18 18.18
C LEU A 10 -26.02 -7.87 18.96
N LYS A 11 -24.91 -7.68 19.69
CA LYS A 11 -24.61 -6.45 20.43
C LYS A 11 -24.51 -5.23 19.51
N GLU A 12 -23.79 -5.39 18.40
CA GLU A 12 -23.62 -4.35 17.37
C GLU A 12 -24.98 -3.95 16.75
N MET A 13 -25.87 -4.91 16.52
CA MET A 13 -27.22 -4.67 15.99
C MET A 13 -28.13 -3.94 16.99
N ILE A 14 -28.00 -4.22 18.28
CA ILE A 14 -28.73 -3.52 19.34
C ILE A 14 -28.26 -2.07 19.43
N GLU A 15 -26.95 -1.84 19.49
CA GLU A 15 -26.33 -0.51 19.54
C GLU A 15 -26.68 0.33 18.31
N ALA A 16 -26.71 -0.29 17.12
CA ALA A 16 -27.12 0.39 15.89
C ALA A 16 -28.63 0.65 15.79
N GLY A 17 -29.45 0.09 16.69
CA GLY A 17 -30.90 0.31 16.71
C GLY A 17 -31.67 -0.45 15.62
N VAL A 18 -31.16 -1.60 15.15
CA VAL A 18 -31.76 -2.42 14.08
C VAL A 18 -33.11 -3.02 14.50
N HIS A 19 -33.27 -3.29 15.81
CA HIS A 19 -34.43 -3.99 16.39
C HIS A 19 -35.70 -3.13 16.49
N PHE A 20 -35.60 -1.82 16.31
CA PHE A 20 -36.78 -0.95 16.38
C PHE A 20 -37.56 -1.00 15.06
N GLY A 21 -38.86 -1.26 15.14
CA GLY A 21 -39.76 -1.10 14.01
C GLY A 21 -40.60 0.18 14.12
N HIS A 22 -41.64 0.26 13.31
CA HIS A 22 -42.64 1.31 13.35
C HIS A 22 -43.68 1.13 14.47
N GLY A 23 -44.51 2.16 14.66
CA GLY A 23 -45.60 2.16 15.64
C GLY A 23 -46.69 1.13 15.35
N ILE A 24 -47.35 0.64 16.40
CA ILE A 24 -48.30 -0.49 16.34
C ILE A 24 -49.48 -0.27 15.38
N LYS A 25 -49.84 0.98 15.10
CA LYS A 25 -50.95 1.30 14.19
C LYS A 25 -50.61 1.17 12.70
N LYS A 26 -49.32 1.17 12.34
CA LYS A 26 -48.85 1.25 10.94
C LYS A 26 -48.19 -0.05 10.45
N TRP A 27 -48.37 -1.15 11.17
CA TRP A 27 -47.73 -2.42 10.85
C TRP A 27 -48.50 -3.23 9.78
N ASN A 28 -47.78 -4.07 9.04
CA ASN A 28 -48.33 -5.04 8.11
C ASN A 28 -48.49 -6.40 8.83
N PRO A 29 -49.69 -7.02 8.84
CA PRO A 29 -49.91 -8.33 9.45
C PRO A 29 -48.95 -9.43 8.98
N LYS A 30 -48.49 -9.39 7.71
CA LYS A 30 -47.52 -10.35 7.17
C LYS A 30 -46.16 -10.32 7.87
N MET A 31 -45.82 -9.20 8.53
CA MET A 31 -44.59 -9.07 9.31
C MET A 31 -44.67 -9.74 10.69
N ALA A 32 -45.82 -10.28 11.09
CA ALA A 32 -46.00 -10.94 12.39
C ALA A 32 -44.91 -11.96 12.74
N PRO A 33 -44.45 -12.85 11.84
CA PRO A 33 -43.40 -13.82 12.15
C PRO A 33 -42.04 -13.19 12.48
N TYR A 34 -41.77 -11.97 12.00
CA TYR A 34 -40.49 -11.27 12.18
C TYR A 34 -40.48 -10.33 13.40
N ILE A 35 -41.63 -10.12 14.03
CA ILE A 35 -41.80 -9.26 15.21
C ILE A 35 -41.65 -10.12 16.46
N SER A 36 -40.82 -9.66 17.40
CA SER A 36 -40.58 -10.35 18.68
C SER A 36 -41.49 -9.83 19.80
N ALA A 37 -41.59 -8.51 19.95
CA ALA A 37 -42.32 -7.88 21.04
C ALA A 37 -42.88 -6.51 20.64
N LYS A 38 -43.68 -5.91 21.52
CA LYS A 38 -44.18 -4.54 21.41
C LYS A 38 -43.84 -3.79 22.70
N ARG A 39 -43.20 -2.62 22.61
CA ARG A 39 -42.80 -1.82 23.78
C ARG A 39 -43.03 -0.34 23.52
N LYS A 40 -43.67 0.36 24.47
CA LYS A 40 -43.94 1.81 24.38
C LYS A 40 -44.61 2.26 23.07
N GLY A 41 -45.50 1.44 22.50
CA GLY A 41 -46.21 1.77 21.26
C GLY A 41 -45.44 1.47 19.97
N THR A 42 -44.24 0.89 20.05
CA THR A 42 -43.38 0.54 18.92
C THR A 42 -43.15 -0.98 18.84
N HIS A 43 -43.08 -1.52 17.64
CA HIS A 43 -42.72 -2.92 17.44
C HIS A 43 -41.21 -3.15 17.62
N ILE A 44 -40.86 -4.33 18.13
CA ILE A 44 -39.48 -4.81 18.22
C ILE A 44 -39.37 -6.00 17.26
N THR A 45 -38.39 -5.95 16.35
CA THR A 45 -38.10 -7.03 15.41
C THR A 45 -37.19 -8.10 16.04
N ASN A 46 -37.28 -9.32 15.53
CA ASN A 46 -36.45 -10.43 15.99
C ASN A 46 -35.06 -10.37 15.35
N LEU A 47 -34.07 -9.90 16.12
CA LEU A 47 -32.68 -9.77 15.67
C LEU A 47 -32.04 -11.10 15.25
N ALA A 48 -32.43 -12.23 15.84
CA ALA A 48 -31.89 -13.53 15.44
C ALA A 48 -32.33 -13.89 14.01
N ARG A 49 -33.59 -13.57 13.66
CA ARG A 49 -34.06 -13.69 12.27
C ARG A 49 -33.33 -12.71 11.36
N THR A 50 -33.17 -11.45 11.78
CA THR A 50 -32.40 -10.46 11.01
C THR A 50 -30.98 -10.93 10.72
N ALA A 51 -30.27 -11.46 11.72
CA ALA A 51 -28.90 -11.96 11.57
C ALA A 51 -28.84 -13.13 10.57
N ARG A 52 -29.81 -14.05 10.62
CA ARG A 52 -29.92 -15.14 9.65
C ARG A 52 -30.13 -14.63 8.22
N PHE A 53 -31.14 -13.79 7.97
CA PHE A 53 -31.38 -13.26 6.62
C PHE A 53 -30.24 -12.40 6.12
N LEU A 54 -29.57 -11.66 7.01
CA LEU A 54 -28.39 -10.88 6.66
C LEU A 54 -27.22 -11.79 6.26
N SER A 55 -27.01 -12.91 6.96
CA SER A 55 -25.98 -13.88 6.59
C SER A 55 -26.26 -14.54 5.23
N GLU A 56 -27.52 -14.95 4.99
CA GLU A 56 -27.95 -15.53 3.71
C GLU A 56 -27.81 -14.52 2.56
N ALA A 57 -28.13 -13.23 2.81
CA ALA A 57 -27.92 -12.16 1.86
C ALA A 57 -26.42 -11.94 1.55
N CYS A 58 -25.57 -11.91 2.57
CA CYS A 58 -24.12 -11.76 2.37
C CYS A 58 -23.52 -12.93 1.58
N ASP A 59 -23.95 -14.17 1.86
CA ASP A 59 -23.52 -15.36 1.11
C ASP A 59 -23.91 -15.25 -0.38
N LEU A 60 -25.17 -14.91 -0.68
CA LEU A 60 -25.65 -14.74 -2.05
C LEU A 60 -24.89 -13.64 -2.79
N VAL A 61 -24.67 -12.51 -2.11
CA VAL A 61 -23.99 -11.34 -2.67
C VAL A 61 -22.51 -11.63 -2.94
N PHE A 62 -21.83 -12.33 -2.02
CA PHE A 62 -20.46 -12.76 -2.24
C PHE A 62 -20.37 -13.70 -3.44
N ASP A 63 -21.21 -14.74 -3.50
CA ASP A 63 -21.17 -15.72 -4.58
C ASP A 63 -21.44 -15.05 -5.93
N ALA A 64 -22.39 -14.12 -6.00
CA ALA A 64 -22.63 -13.35 -7.21
C ALA A 64 -21.46 -12.43 -7.59
N ALA A 65 -20.82 -11.78 -6.61
CA ALA A 65 -19.67 -10.92 -6.86
C ALA A 65 -18.46 -11.71 -7.36
N SER A 66 -18.25 -12.92 -6.81
CA SER A 66 -17.21 -13.86 -7.23
C SER A 66 -17.38 -14.37 -8.66
N GLN A 67 -18.61 -14.31 -9.20
CA GLN A 67 -18.93 -14.64 -10.59
C GLN A 67 -18.86 -13.44 -11.53
N GLY A 68 -18.44 -12.26 -11.04
CA GLY A 68 -18.36 -11.05 -11.87
C GLY A 68 -19.72 -10.40 -12.14
N LYS A 69 -20.77 -10.73 -11.39
CA LYS A 69 -22.10 -10.12 -11.57
C LYS A 69 -22.13 -8.65 -11.16
N SER A 70 -23.11 -7.93 -11.71
CA SER A 70 -23.32 -6.50 -11.53
C SER A 70 -24.40 -6.22 -10.48
N PHE A 71 -24.17 -5.20 -9.65
CA PHE A 71 -25.02 -4.84 -8.52
C PHE A 71 -25.55 -3.41 -8.65
N LEU A 72 -26.81 -3.22 -8.26
CA LEU A 72 -27.45 -1.91 -8.15
C LEU A 72 -27.99 -1.70 -6.74
N ILE A 73 -27.55 -0.62 -6.08
CA ILE A 73 -28.02 -0.25 -4.73
C ILE A 73 -29.00 0.92 -4.83
N VAL A 74 -30.22 0.74 -4.33
CA VAL A 74 -31.31 1.71 -4.40
C VAL A 74 -31.68 2.18 -3.00
N GLY A 75 -31.62 3.49 -2.79
CA GLY A 75 -32.09 4.12 -1.55
C GLY A 75 -32.25 5.62 -1.71
N THR A 76 -33.50 6.06 -1.87
CA THR A 76 -33.83 7.46 -2.21
C THR A 76 -34.23 8.30 -0.99
N LYS A 77 -34.36 7.65 0.17
CA LYS A 77 -34.65 8.31 1.46
C LYS A 77 -33.55 9.34 1.71
N LYS A 78 -33.95 10.60 1.94
CA LYS A 78 -33.02 11.75 2.09
C LYS A 78 -31.86 11.48 3.06
N ARG A 79 -32.15 10.82 4.19
CA ARG A 79 -31.14 10.47 5.21
C ARG A 79 -30.14 9.41 4.74
N ALA A 80 -30.57 8.49 3.88
CA ALA A 80 -29.75 7.36 3.39
C ALA A 80 -29.04 7.66 2.05
N ALA A 81 -29.47 8.68 1.32
CA ALA A 81 -29.02 8.95 -0.05
C ALA A 81 -27.48 9.13 -0.16
N ASP A 82 -26.86 9.78 0.80
CA ASP A 82 -25.40 10.04 0.78
C ASP A 82 -24.61 8.79 1.20
N LEU A 83 -25.18 7.98 2.10
CA LEU A 83 -24.62 6.70 2.52
C LEU A 83 -24.65 5.69 1.38
N VAL A 84 -25.75 5.61 0.63
CA VAL A 84 -25.89 4.75 -0.56
C VAL A 84 -24.82 5.07 -1.59
N ALA A 85 -24.64 6.36 -1.90
CA ALA A 85 -23.62 6.78 -2.86
C ALA A 85 -22.20 6.40 -2.38
N SER A 86 -21.87 6.71 -1.13
CA SER A 86 -20.57 6.38 -0.54
C SER A 86 -20.32 4.87 -0.49
N ALA A 87 -21.33 4.07 -0.16
CA ALA A 87 -21.25 2.62 -0.08
C ALA A 87 -21.06 1.96 -1.45
N ALA A 88 -21.80 2.45 -2.46
CA ALA A 88 -21.67 1.96 -3.82
C ALA A 88 -20.32 2.33 -4.45
N ILE A 89 -19.82 3.55 -4.22
CA ILE A 89 -18.49 3.97 -4.71
C ILE A 89 -17.40 3.07 -4.11
N ARG A 90 -17.45 2.78 -2.80
CA ARG A 90 -16.50 1.88 -2.13
C ARG A 90 -16.51 0.46 -2.69
N SER A 91 -17.69 -0.07 -3.04
CA SER A 91 -17.86 -1.41 -3.61
C SER A 91 -17.79 -1.45 -5.14
N ARG A 92 -17.49 -0.32 -5.80
CA ARG A 92 -17.53 -0.18 -7.27
C ARG A 92 -18.87 -0.64 -7.90
N CYS A 93 -19.97 -0.43 -7.18
CA CYS A 93 -21.33 -0.79 -7.60
C CYS A 93 -22.08 0.41 -8.19
N HIS A 94 -23.17 0.12 -8.92
CA HIS A 94 -24.09 1.15 -9.38
C HIS A 94 -25.04 1.54 -8.26
N TYR A 95 -25.55 2.77 -8.29
CA TYR A 95 -26.51 3.22 -7.30
C TYR A 95 -27.58 4.18 -7.82
N VAL A 96 -28.71 4.23 -7.10
CA VAL A 96 -29.74 5.24 -7.26
C VAL A 96 -30.08 5.80 -5.88
N ASN A 97 -29.71 7.06 -5.66
CA ASN A 97 -29.93 7.75 -4.39
C ASN A 97 -30.87 8.96 -4.47
N LYS A 98 -31.28 9.34 -5.67
CA LYS A 98 -32.35 10.32 -5.93
C LYS A 98 -33.58 9.56 -6.43
N LYS A 99 -34.60 10.28 -6.89
CA LYS A 99 -35.88 9.68 -7.33
C LYS A 99 -35.67 8.57 -8.37
N TRP A 100 -36.28 7.41 -8.13
CA TRP A 100 -36.43 6.33 -9.11
C TRP A 100 -37.49 6.71 -10.15
N PHE A 101 -37.20 6.49 -11.43
CA PHE A 101 -38.16 6.66 -12.51
C PHE A 101 -38.74 5.31 -12.90
N SER A 102 -40.07 5.24 -12.99
CA SER A 102 -40.75 4.06 -13.54
C SER A 102 -40.25 3.82 -14.97
N GLY A 103 -39.91 2.57 -15.28
CA GLY A 103 -39.35 2.18 -16.57
C GLY A 103 -37.83 2.17 -16.62
N MET A 104 -37.12 2.45 -15.52
CA MET A 104 -35.66 2.50 -15.54
C MET A 104 -35.03 1.16 -15.95
N LEU A 105 -35.57 0.04 -15.48
CA LEU A 105 -35.09 -1.30 -15.82
C LEU A 105 -35.93 -1.92 -16.92
N THR A 106 -37.25 -1.84 -16.81
CA THR A 106 -38.17 -2.48 -17.78
C THR A 106 -38.10 -1.86 -19.17
N ASN A 107 -37.78 -0.56 -19.27
CA ASN A 107 -37.58 0.15 -20.54
C ASN A 107 -36.10 0.51 -20.76
N TRP A 108 -35.25 -0.52 -20.72
CA TRP A 108 -33.80 -0.34 -20.79
C TRP A 108 -33.30 0.36 -22.06
N SER A 109 -33.97 0.18 -23.20
CA SER A 109 -33.58 0.83 -24.46
C SER A 109 -33.66 2.35 -24.35
N ILE A 110 -34.71 2.90 -23.74
CA ILE A 110 -34.86 4.34 -23.49
C ILE A 110 -33.84 4.81 -22.45
N THR A 111 -33.64 4.05 -21.37
CA THR A 111 -32.65 4.39 -20.35
C THR A 111 -31.25 4.46 -20.93
N LYS A 112 -30.87 3.49 -21.78
CA LYS A 112 -29.59 3.44 -22.49
C LYS A 112 -29.39 4.65 -23.42
N THR A 113 -30.42 5.05 -24.16
CA THR A 113 -30.39 6.27 -24.99
C THR A 113 -30.16 7.52 -24.14
N ARG A 114 -30.83 7.65 -22.99
CA ARG A 114 -30.62 8.77 -22.06
C ARG A 114 -29.20 8.75 -21.45
N LEU A 115 -28.65 7.58 -21.18
CA LEU A 115 -27.27 7.43 -20.71
C LEU A 115 -26.24 7.84 -21.77
N SER A 116 -26.48 7.49 -23.04
CA SER A 116 -25.64 7.98 -24.15
C SER A 116 -25.69 9.49 -24.24
N GLN A 117 -26.89 10.09 -24.29
CA GLN A 117 -27.06 11.54 -24.31
C GLN A 117 -26.37 12.23 -23.13
N PHE A 118 -26.42 11.61 -21.94
CA PHE A 118 -25.72 12.12 -20.77
C PHE A 118 -24.20 12.08 -20.92
N ARG A 119 -23.64 10.99 -21.47
CA ARG A 119 -22.21 10.88 -21.76
C ARG A 119 -21.75 11.91 -22.79
N ASP A 120 -22.54 12.11 -23.84
CA ASP A 120 -22.24 13.05 -24.93
C ASP A 120 -22.25 14.49 -24.41
N LEU A 121 -23.28 14.89 -23.66
CA LEU A 121 -23.36 16.21 -23.03
C LEU A 121 -22.19 16.48 -22.06
N ARG A 122 -21.76 15.45 -21.32
CA ARG A 122 -20.61 15.56 -20.41
C ARG A 122 -19.29 15.68 -21.16
N ALA A 123 -19.15 15.06 -22.32
CA ALA A 123 -18.00 15.22 -23.20
C ALA A 123 -17.98 16.64 -23.80
N GLU A 124 -19.12 17.14 -24.28
CA GLU A 124 -19.25 18.50 -24.80
C GLU A 124 -18.92 19.57 -23.77
N GLU A 125 -19.35 19.38 -22.51
CA GLU A 125 -19.00 20.28 -21.40
C GLU A 125 -17.48 20.29 -21.16
N LYS A 126 -16.84 19.11 -21.13
CA LYS A 126 -15.40 18.98 -20.92
C LYS A 126 -14.56 19.58 -22.05
N MET A 127 -15.05 19.50 -23.30
CA MET A 127 -14.39 20.10 -24.46
C MET A 127 -14.60 21.62 -24.53
N GLY A 128 -15.33 22.22 -23.59
CA GLY A 128 -15.59 23.66 -23.57
C GLY A 128 -16.60 24.13 -24.63
N LYS A 129 -17.32 23.22 -25.30
CA LYS A 129 -18.29 23.55 -26.37
C LYS A 129 -19.38 24.52 -25.89
N PHE A 130 -19.73 24.46 -24.60
CA PHE A 130 -20.76 25.33 -24.01
C PHE A 130 -20.35 26.81 -23.97
N HIS A 131 -19.05 27.12 -24.02
CA HIS A 131 -18.56 28.50 -24.04
C HIS A 131 -18.79 29.19 -25.38
N HIS A 132 -18.90 28.43 -26.47
CA HIS A 132 -19.15 28.93 -27.81
C HIS A 132 -20.64 29.13 -28.12
N LEU A 133 -21.53 28.76 -27.19
CA LEU A 133 -22.98 28.87 -27.37
C LEU A 133 -23.53 30.16 -26.74
N PRO A 134 -24.68 30.67 -27.24
CA PRO A 134 -25.40 31.75 -26.57
C PRO A 134 -25.70 31.40 -25.11
N LYS A 135 -25.67 32.42 -24.22
CA LYS A 135 -25.89 32.24 -22.77
C LYS A 135 -27.18 31.46 -22.45
N ARG A 136 -28.24 31.69 -23.22
CA ARG A 136 -29.53 30.98 -23.09
C ARG A 136 -29.37 29.48 -23.35
N ASP A 137 -28.74 29.11 -24.46
CA ASP A 137 -28.59 27.71 -24.88
C ASP A 137 -27.61 26.97 -23.97
N ALA A 138 -26.50 27.62 -23.61
CA ALA A 138 -25.55 27.11 -22.61
C ALA A 138 -26.24 26.85 -21.27
N ALA A 139 -27.14 27.73 -20.82
CA ALA A 139 -27.91 27.53 -19.59
C ALA A 139 -28.89 26.35 -19.68
N ILE A 140 -29.55 26.16 -20.84
CA ILE A 140 -30.44 25.01 -21.07
C ILE A 140 -29.65 23.70 -21.01
N LEU A 141 -28.51 23.62 -21.70
CA LEU A 141 -27.65 22.43 -21.69
C LEU A 141 -27.09 22.14 -20.30
N LYS A 142 -26.63 23.16 -19.56
CA LYS A 142 -26.18 22.99 -18.17
C LYS A 142 -27.30 22.50 -17.24
N ARG A 143 -28.53 23.00 -17.39
CA ARG A 143 -29.71 22.50 -16.65
C ARG A 143 -30.04 21.05 -17.01
N LYS A 144 -29.95 20.70 -18.30
CA LYS A 144 -30.16 19.32 -18.76
C LYS A 144 -29.09 18.39 -18.19
N LEU A 145 -27.83 18.79 -18.25
CA LEU A 145 -26.70 18.04 -17.68
C LEU A 145 -26.83 17.87 -16.17
N SER A 146 -27.16 18.93 -15.42
CA SER A 146 -27.32 18.85 -13.97
C SER A 146 -28.49 17.93 -13.57
N THR A 147 -29.58 17.95 -14.34
CA THR A 147 -30.72 17.04 -14.18
C THR A 147 -30.30 15.59 -14.42
N LEU A 148 -29.60 15.31 -15.52
CA LEU A 148 -29.12 13.96 -15.84
C LEU A 148 -28.10 13.46 -14.82
N GLN A 149 -27.14 14.30 -14.41
CA GLN A 149 -26.16 13.98 -13.37
C GLN A 149 -26.84 13.65 -12.04
N ARG A 150 -27.89 14.38 -11.67
CA ARG A 150 -28.65 14.17 -10.43
C ARG A 150 -29.32 12.80 -10.39
N TYR A 151 -29.87 12.32 -11.49
CA TYR A 151 -30.67 11.08 -11.50
C TYR A 151 -29.94 9.86 -12.06
N LEU A 152 -29.15 10.03 -13.12
CA LEU A 152 -28.43 8.95 -13.82
C LEU A 152 -26.97 8.83 -13.39
N GLY A 153 -26.48 9.74 -12.54
CA GLY A 153 -25.06 9.79 -12.15
C GLY A 153 -24.51 8.49 -11.54
N GLY A 154 -25.34 7.76 -10.79
CA GLY A 154 -24.95 6.49 -10.15
C GLY A 154 -25.06 5.25 -11.04
N ILE A 155 -25.76 5.35 -12.19
CA ILE A 155 -25.88 4.27 -13.19
C ILE A 155 -25.15 4.60 -14.50
N LYS A 156 -24.36 5.67 -14.54
CA LYS A 156 -23.66 6.15 -15.75
C LYS A 156 -22.70 5.14 -16.39
N TYR A 157 -22.20 4.18 -15.60
CA TYR A 157 -21.26 3.15 -16.05
C TYR A 157 -21.96 1.83 -16.40
N MET A 158 -23.28 1.78 -16.25
CA MET A 158 -24.06 0.57 -16.48
C MET A 158 -24.29 0.36 -17.98
N THR A 159 -23.81 -0.76 -18.52
CA THR A 159 -23.94 -1.12 -19.94
C THR A 159 -25.03 -2.15 -20.21
N ARG A 160 -25.30 -3.01 -19.22
CA ARG A 160 -26.33 -4.05 -19.21
C ARG A 160 -27.22 -3.92 -17.97
N LEU A 161 -28.34 -4.65 -17.94
CA LEU A 161 -29.18 -4.72 -16.75
C LEU A 161 -28.42 -5.30 -15.54
N PRO A 162 -28.71 -4.83 -14.32
CA PRO A 162 -28.08 -5.37 -13.12
C PRO A 162 -28.56 -6.80 -12.86
N ASP A 163 -27.65 -7.64 -12.37
CA ASP A 163 -27.96 -9.03 -12.04
C ASP A 163 -28.59 -9.17 -10.66
N ILE A 164 -28.28 -8.25 -9.74
CA ILE A 164 -28.84 -8.18 -8.37
C ILE A 164 -29.15 -6.73 -8.02
N VAL A 165 -30.30 -6.51 -7.39
CA VAL A 165 -30.72 -5.20 -6.88
C VAL A 165 -30.88 -5.25 -5.36
N ILE A 166 -30.26 -4.30 -4.67
CA ILE A 166 -30.35 -4.13 -3.22
C ILE A 166 -31.19 -2.87 -2.94
N VAL A 167 -32.31 -3.01 -2.23
CA VAL A 167 -33.26 -1.93 -1.95
C VAL A 167 -33.29 -1.64 -0.45
N LEU A 168 -33.10 -0.38 -0.05
CA LEU A 168 -33.06 0.02 1.37
C LEU A 168 -34.39 0.54 1.93
N ASP A 169 -35.32 0.98 1.08
CA ASP A 169 -36.62 1.52 1.49
C ASP A 169 -37.70 0.98 0.55
N GLN A 170 -38.37 -0.08 1.00
CA GLN A 170 -39.39 -0.75 0.20
C GLN A 170 -40.65 0.11 -0.01
N GLN A 171 -41.06 0.92 0.97
CA GLN A 171 -42.29 1.71 0.83
C GLN A 171 -42.15 2.78 -0.24
N LYS A 172 -40.99 3.44 -0.31
CA LYS A 172 -40.74 4.45 -1.34
C LYS A 172 -40.40 3.84 -2.70
N GLU A 173 -39.71 2.71 -2.71
CA GLU A 173 -39.15 2.09 -3.92
C GLU A 173 -39.92 0.85 -4.39
N TYR A 174 -41.22 0.77 -4.09
CA TYR A 174 -42.07 -0.35 -4.53
C TYR A 174 -42.09 -0.52 -6.06
N ILE A 175 -41.91 0.57 -6.82
CA ILE A 175 -41.84 0.54 -8.28
C ILE A 175 -40.58 -0.21 -8.73
N ALA A 176 -39.44 0.03 -8.08
CA ALA A 176 -38.19 -0.65 -8.38
C ALA A 176 -38.30 -2.16 -8.13
N LEU A 177 -38.91 -2.56 -7.00
CA LEU A 177 -39.17 -3.97 -6.69
C LEU A 177 -40.09 -4.62 -7.73
N ARG A 178 -41.16 -3.94 -8.14
CA ARG A 178 -42.07 -4.44 -9.18
C ARG A 178 -41.36 -4.62 -10.53
N GLU A 179 -40.53 -3.66 -10.93
CA GLU A 179 -39.74 -3.77 -12.16
C GLU A 179 -38.76 -4.94 -12.10
N CYS A 180 -38.10 -5.15 -10.96
CA CYS A 180 -37.21 -6.30 -10.77
C CYS A 180 -37.97 -7.64 -10.85
N ALA A 181 -39.15 -7.71 -10.23
CA ALA A 181 -40.00 -8.90 -10.27
C ALA A 181 -40.44 -9.24 -11.71
N ILE A 182 -40.82 -8.24 -12.51
CA ILE A 182 -41.19 -8.43 -13.93
C ILE A 182 -40.01 -8.97 -14.75
N LEU A 183 -38.79 -8.50 -14.46
CA LEU A 183 -37.58 -8.89 -15.19
C LEU A 183 -36.92 -10.17 -14.64
N GLY A 184 -37.44 -10.73 -13.54
CA GLY A 184 -36.83 -11.88 -12.87
C GLY A 184 -35.48 -11.58 -12.22
N ILE A 185 -35.22 -10.32 -11.86
CA ILE A 185 -33.97 -9.91 -11.21
C ILE A 185 -34.08 -10.16 -9.71
N PRO A 186 -33.18 -10.93 -9.08
CA PRO A 186 -33.20 -11.18 -7.65
C PRO A 186 -32.99 -9.88 -6.84
N THR A 187 -33.83 -9.72 -5.81
CA THR A 187 -33.87 -8.52 -4.97
C THR A 187 -33.57 -8.84 -3.50
N ILE A 188 -32.73 -8.01 -2.89
CA ILE A 188 -32.49 -8.01 -1.44
C ILE A 188 -33.06 -6.71 -0.90
N SER A 189 -34.03 -6.78 0.01
CA SER A 189 -34.69 -5.59 0.56
C SER A 189 -34.52 -5.49 2.07
N LEU A 190 -34.30 -4.26 2.55
CA LEU A 190 -34.54 -3.90 3.94
C LEU A 190 -36.05 -3.78 4.17
N VAL A 191 -36.57 -4.45 5.18
CA VAL A 191 -38.01 -4.53 5.46
C VAL A 191 -38.28 -4.14 6.91
N ASP A 192 -39.02 -3.05 7.12
CA ASP A 192 -39.55 -2.71 8.45
C ASP A 192 -40.96 -3.33 8.60
N THR A 193 -41.47 -3.36 9.81
CA THR A 193 -42.77 -3.84 10.26
C THR A 193 -43.99 -3.32 9.47
N ASN A 194 -43.86 -2.21 8.74
CA ASN A 194 -44.90 -1.62 7.88
C ASN A 194 -44.83 -2.08 6.41
N CYS A 195 -43.84 -2.89 6.04
CA CYS A 195 -43.58 -3.34 4.68
C CYS A 195 -44.13 -4.78 4.43
N ASP A 196 -44.21 -5.20 3.17
CA ASP A 196 -44.64 -6.56 2.79
C ASP A 196 -43.41 -7.43 2.49
N PRO A 197 -43.08 -8.45 3.31
CA PRO A 197 -41.87 -9.25 3.12
C PRO A 197 -41.89 -10.09 1.84
N ASP A 198 -43.02 -10.25 1.16
CA ASP A 198 -43.17 -11.11 -0.03
C ASP A 198 -42.72 -10.42 -1.33
N LEU A 199 -42.49 -9.10 -1.32
CA LEU A 199 -42.13 -8.34 -2.53
C LEU A 199 -40.65 -8.47 -2.92
N ALA A 200 -39.80 -8.99 -2.04
CA ALA A 200 -38.38 -9.19 -2.29
C ALA A 200 -37.99 -10.67 -2.11
N ASN A 201 -36.94 -11.10 -2.80
CA ASN A 201 -36.48 -12.50 -2.70
C ASN A 201 -35.82 -12.79 -1.34
N ILE A 202 -35.01 -11.84 -0.84
CA ILE A 202 -34.47 -11.87 0.52
C ILE A 202 -34.89 -10.60 1.24
N SER A 203 -35.69 -10.76 2.27
CA SER A 203 -36.23 -9.68 3.09
C SER A 203 -35.49 -9.65 4.43
N ILE A 204 -34.68 -8.61 4.66
CA ILE A 204 -33.90 -8.41 5.88
C ILE A 204 -34.74 -7.55 6.85
N PRO A 205 -35.30 -8.12 7.94
CA PRO A 205 -36.14 -7.37 8.85
C PRO A 205 -35.32 -6.40 9.69
N ALA A 206 -35.47 -5.09 9.48
CA ALA A 206 -34.62 -4.08 10.11
C ALA A 206 -35.23 -2.67 10.05
N ASN A 207 -34.75 -1.82 10.94
CA ASN A 207 -35.12 -0.41 11.01
C ASN A 207 -34.60 0.38 9.79
N ASP A 208 -35.49 1.04 9.06
CA ASP A 208 -35.17 1.89 7.90
C ASP A 208 -35.15 3.40 8.25
N ASP A 209 -35.52 3.81 9.47
CA ASP A 209 -35.59 5.21 9.90
C ASP A 209 -34.28 5.74 10.48
N THR A 210 -33.53 4.87 11.15
CA THR A 210 -32.27 5.23 11.80
C THR A 210 -31.08 5.02 10.88
N MET A 211 -30.27 6.06 10.70
CA MET A 211 -29.08 6.03 9.85
C MET A 211 -28.05 4.98 10.29
N THR A 212 -27.91 4.75 11.59
CA THR A 212 -26.99 3.74 12.15
C THR A 212 -27.36 2.32 11.73
N SER A 213 -28.65 1.98 11.72
CA SER A 213 -29.17 0.69 11.28
C SER A 213 -28.88 0.45 9.80
N ILE A 214 -29.27 1.41 8.94
CA ILE A 214 -29.01 1.34 7.49
C ILE A 214 -27.51 1.20 7.23
N ARG A 215 -26.68 2.01 7.89
CA ARG A 215 -25.22 1.98 7.75
C ARG A 215 -24.64 0.63 8.15
N LEU A 216 -25.08 0.05 9.26
CA LEU A 216 -24.59 -1.24 9.71
C LEU A 216 -24.86 -2.32 8.65
N ILE A 217 -26.11 -2.44 8.22
CA ILE A 217 -26.54 -3.47 7.27
C ILE A 217 -25.87 -3.28 5.91
N LEU A 218 -25.88 -2.05 5.41
CA LEU A 218 -25.26 -1.73 4.12
C LEU A 218 -23.75 -1.96 4.14
N ASN A 219 -23.07 -1.66 5.24
CA ASN A 219 -21.64 -1.93 5.36
C ASN A 219 -21.32 -3.44 5.32
N LYS A 220 -22.12 -4.29 5.97
CA LYS A 220 -21.91 -5.75 5.94
C LYS A 220 -22.15 -6.30 4.52
N LEU A 221 -23.19 -5.85 3.83
CA LEU A 221 -23.45 -6.23 2.44
C LEU A 221 -22.34 -5.76 1.49
N VAL A 222 -21.92 -4.50 1.61
CA VAL A 222 -20.83 -3.94 0.79
C VAL A 222 -19.50 -4.64 1.05
N PHE A 223 -19.22 -5.00 2.30
CA PHE A 223 -18.05 -5.80 2.65
C PHE A 223 -18.05 -7.15 1.93
N ALA A 224 -19.19 -7.86 1.94
CA ALA A 224 -19.36 -9.12 1.22
C ALA A 224 -19.17 -8.96 -0.31
N ILE A 225 -19.69 -7.87 -0.91
CA ILE A 225 -19.47 -7.55 -2.33
C ILE A 225 -17.98 -7.38 -2.61
N SER A 226 -17.29 -6.59 -1.79
CA SER A 226 -15.88 -6.27 -1.99
C SER A 226 -15.01 -7.51 -1.88
N GLU A 227 -15.21 -8.37 -0.86
CA GLU A 227 -14.47 -9.62 -0.73
C GLU A 227 -14.74 -10.58 -1.91
N GLY A 228 -16.01 -10.71 -2.33
CA GLY A 228 -16.35 -11.54 -3.49
C GLY A 228 -15.73 -11.01 -4.79
N ARG A 229 -15.66 -9.68 -4.94
CA ARG A 229 -14.98 -9.05 -6.09
C ARG A 229 -13.48 -9.31 -6.07
N SER A 230 -12.82 -9.19 -4.92
CA SER A 230 -11.40 -9.53 -4.79
C SER A 230 -11.12 -10.98 -5.19
N PHE A 231 -12.03 -11.90 -4.87
CA PHE A 231 -11.94 -13.29 -5.31
C PHE A 231 -12.07 -13.42 -6.85
N TYR A 232 -13.04 -12.73 -7.46
CA TYR A 232 -13.19 -12.69 -8.91
C TYR A 232 -11.97 -12.10 -9.61
N ASP A 233 -11.46 -10.96 -9.12
CA ASP A 233 -10.30 -10.28 -9.70
C ASP A 233 -9.08 -11.20 -9.64
N ASN A 234 -8.83 -11.88 -8.51
CA ASN A 234 -7.75 -12.87 -8.36
C ASN A 234 -7.88 -14.07 -9.31
N MET A 235 -9.11 -14.51 -9.61
CA MET A 235 -9.37 -15.66 -10.48
C MET A 235 -9.30 -15.29 -11.98
N ASN A 236 -9.63 -14.05 -12.34
CA ASN A 236 -9.60 -13.53 -13.70
C ASN A 236 -8.27 -12.90 -14.12
N ILE A 237 -7.29 -12.87 -13.23
CA ILE A 237 -5.92 -12.64 -13.67
C ILE A 237 -5.52 -13.86 -14.52
N THR A 238 -5.59 -13.71 -15.84
CA THR A 238 -5.01 -14.68 -16.79
C THR A 238 -3.57 -15.00 -16.37
N PRO A 239 -3.03 -16.21 -16.59
CA PRO A 239 -1.61 -16.49 -16.28
C PRO A 239 -0.64 -15.49 -16.95
N CYS A 240 -1.06 -14.86 -18.06
CA CYS A 240 -0.33 -13.79 -18.73
C CYS A 240 -0.39 -12.45 -17.98
N SER A 241 -1.55 -12.04 -17.46
CA SER A 241 -1.65 -10.86 -16.62
C SER A 241 -1.18 -11.12 -15.20
N ILE A 242 -1.14 -12.37 -14.71
CA ILE A 242 -0.48 -12.73 -13.45
C ILE A 242 1.01 -12.51 -13.64
N LYS A 243 1.63 -12.89 -14.76
CA LYS A 243 3.03 -12.51 -15.00
C LYS A 243 3.27 -10.99 -14.96
N THR A 244 2.33 -10.18 -15.45
CA THR A 244 2.51 -8.71 -15.48
C THR A 244 2.08 -8.00 -14.19
N LEU A 245 1.01 -8.44 -13.51
CA LEU A 245 0.52 -7.90 -12.24
C LEU A 245 1.21 -8.53 -11.04
N LYS A 246 1.61 -9.80 -11.08
CA LYS A 246 2.59 -10.39 -10.16
C LYS A 246 3.97 -9.82 -10.46
N GLY A 247 4.31 -9.52 -11.72
CA GLY A 247 5.47 -8.68 -12.04
C GLY A 247 5.39 -7.31 -11.36
N LEU A 248 4.28 -6.57 -11.51
CA LEU A 248 4.07 -5.26 -10.86
C LEU A 248 3.90 -5.33 -9.34
N TYR A 249 3.30 -6.39 -8.81
CA TYR A 249 3.08 -6.60 -7.37
C TYR A 249 4.33 -7.14 -6.68
N ASP A 250 5.12 -7.99 -7.36
CA ASP A 250 6.48 -8.35 -6.98
C ASP A 250 7.34 -7.07 -7.03
N ILE A 251 7.25 -6.22 -8.06
CA ILE A 251 7.93 -4.90 -8.13
C ILE A 251 7.49 -3.94 -7.00
N SER A 252 6.22 -3.95 -6.58
CA SER A 252 5.78 -3.16 -5.41
C SER A 252 6.08 -3.83 -4.07
N GLY A 253 6.28 -5.16 -4.06
CA GLY A 253 6.76 -5.95 -2.95
C GLY A 253 8.28 -5.98 -2.85
N VAL A 254 9.00 -5.50 -3.88
CA VAL A 254 10.44 -5.26 -3.86
C VAL A 254 10.82 -4.16 -2.85
N GLU A 255 9.86 -3.39 -2.33
CA GLU A 255 10.13 -2.43 -1.23
C GLU A 255 10.26 -3.09 0.16
N VAL A 256 9.98 -4.38 0.32
CA VAL A 256 10.37 -5.19 1.51
C VAL A 256 10.69 -6.61 1.04
N GLY A 257 11.90 -6.79 0.52
CA GLY A 257 12.33 -7.93 -0.29
C GLY A 257 11.94 -9.33 0.18
N GLN A 258 11.55 -10.19 -0.77
CA GLN A 258 11.67 -11.63 -0.57
C GLN A 258 13.16 -11.98 -0.50
N HIS A 259 13.69 -12.13 0.70
CA HIS A 259 15.09 -12.48 0.90
C HIS A 259 15.30 -13.99 0.73
N PHE A 260 16.38 -14.38 0.05
CA PHE A 260 16.78 -15.78 0.01
C PHE A 260 17.38 -16.18 1.37
N TYR A 261 16.76 -17.12 2.08
CA TYR A 261 17.22 -17.55 3.41
C TYR A 261 17.94 -18.90 3.37
N TRP A 262 19.08 -18.98 4.04
CA TRP A 262 19.68 -20.23 4.48
C TRP A 262 19.40 -20.48 5.95
N GLN A 263 19.07 -21.73 6.30
CA GLN A 263 18.98 -22.16 7.69
C GLN A 263 20.31 -22.79 8.10
N ILE A 264 21.07 -22.08 8.93
CA ILE A 264 22.33 -22.56 9.49
C ILE A 264 22.20 -22.51 11.02
N GLY A 265 22.34 -23.66 11.68
CA GLY A 265 22.36 -23.74 13.14
C GLY A 265 21.10 -23.21 13.85
N GLY A 266 19.92 -23.30 13.22
CA GLY A 266 18.64 -22.84 13.78
C GLY A 266 18.33 -21.35 13.54
N PHE A 267 19.22 -20.60 12.89
CA PHE A 267 18.99 -19.20 12.51
C PHE A 267 18.74 -19.07 11.00
N GLN A 268 17.88 -18.12 10.62
CA GLN A 268 17.62 -17.75 9.22
C GLN A 268 18.57 -16.61 8.83
N ILE A 269 19.43 -16.86 7.86
CA ILE A 269 20.44 -15.90 7.38
C ILE A 269 20.15 -15.55 5.92
N HIS A 270 20.31 -14.28 5.56
CA HIS A 270 20.15 -13.78 4.20
C HIS A 270 21.29 -14.32 3.32
N ALA A 271 21.04 -15.42 2.61
CA ALA A 271 22.02 -16.08 1.74
C ALA A 271 22.43 -15.19 0.56
N GLN A 272 21.53 -14.34 0.06
CA GLN A 272 21.84 -13.36 -0.98
C GLN A 272 22.99 -12.42 -0.58
N VAL A 273 22.99 -11.94 0.67
CA VAL A 273 24.01 -11.03 1.20
C VAL A 273 25.36 -11.72 1.29
N LEU A 274 25.37 -12.97 1.74
CA LEU A 274 26.60 -13.75 1.85
C LEU A 274 27.22 -14.00 0.48
N ILE A 275 26.42 -14.38 -0.51
CA ILE A 275 26.90 -14.66 -1.87
C ILE A 275 27.50 -13.40 -2.49
N THR A 276 26.78 -12.28 -2.46
CA THR A 276 27.24 -11.03 -3.08
C THR A 276 28.45 -10.46 -2.34
N SER A 277 28.48 -10.54 -1.00
CA SER A 277 29.62 -10.14 -0.19
C SER A 277 30.86 -10.99 -0.47
N TRP A 278 30.71 -12.31 -0.61
CA TRP A 278 31.84 -13.20 -0.96
C TRP A 278 32.41 -12.89 -2.34
N VAL A 279 31.56 -12.59 -3.32
CA VAL A 279 32.02 -12.16 -4.65
C VAL A 279 32.83 -10.87 -4.54
N VAL A 280 32.31 -9.85 -3.84
CA VAL A 280 33.02 -8.58 -3.65
C VAL A 280 34.35 -8.76 -2.93
N ILE A 281 34.37 -9.54 -1.84
CA ILE A 281 35.59 -9.85 -1.08
C ILE A 281 36.61 -10.57 -1.95
N THR A 282 36.16 -11.54 -2.76
CA THR A 282 37.04 -12.31 -3.66
C THR A 282 37.65 -11.42 -4.74
N ILE A 283 36.86 -10.50 -5.33
CA ILE A 283 37.35 -9.54 -6.32
C ILE A 283 38.38 -8.59 -5.69
N LEU A 284 38.07 -8.08 -4.49
CA LEU A 284 38.93 -7.12 -3.79
C LEU A 284 40.25 -7.77 -3.34
N LEU A 285 40.21 -8.92 -2.67
CA LEU A 285 41.42 -9.62 -2.25
C LEU A 285 42.20 -10.16 -3.46
N GLY A 286 41.52 -10.70 -4.47
CA GLY A 286 42.16 -11.20 -5.68
C GLY A 286 42.92 -10.12 -6.43
N SER A 287 42.31 -8.94 -6.63
CA SER A 287 42.96 -7.81 -7.30
C SER A 287 44.16 -7.27 -6.52
N ILE A 288 44.08 -7.17 -5.19
CA ILE A 288 45.21 -6.77 -4.34
C ILE A 288 46.33 -7.81 -4.37
N ILE A 289 46.02 -9.10 -4.23
CA ILE A 289 47.03 -10.17 -4.24
C ILE A 289 47.77 -10.22 -5.57
N ILE A 290 47.07 -10.00 -6.69
CA ILE A 290 47.68 -9.93 -8.03
C ILE A 290 48.62 -8.73 -8.13
N ALA A 291 48.20 -7.55 -7.65
CA ALA A 291 48.99 -6.33 -7.71
C ALA A 291 50.22 -6.36 -6.77
N VAL A 292 50.12 -7.03 -5.61
CA VAL A 292 51.16 -7.07 -4.57
C VAL A 292 52.02 -8.34 -4.65
N ARG A 293 51.82 -9.21 -5.66
CA ARG A 293 52.53 -10.50 -5.75
C ARG A 293 54.06 -10.35 -5.88
N ASN A 294 54.52 -9.31 -6.57
CA ASN A 294 55.94 -8.99 -6.77
C ASN A 294 56.15 -7.46 -6.70
N PRO A 295 56.22 -6.86 -5.49
CA PRO A 295 56.33 -5.42 -5.35
C PRO A 295 57.68 -4.93 -5.86
N GLN A 296 57.66 -3.90 -6.72
CA GLN A 296 58.87 -3.25 -7.24
C GLN A 296 58.99 -1.84 -6.66
N THR A 297 60.23 -1.34 -6.55
CA THR A 297 60.51 0.04 -6.10
C THR A 297 60.08 1.10 -7.12
N ILE A 298 59.99 0.75 -8.40
CA ILE A 298 59.32 1.55 -9.42
C ILE A 298 57.96 0.89 -9.68
N PRO A 299 56.84 1.58 -9.40
CA PRO A 299 55.52 0.95 -9.44
C PRO A 299 55.14 0.56 -10.88
N THR A 300 54.62 -0.66 -11.03
CA THR A 300 53.97 -1.13 -12.26
C THR A 300 52.53 -0.63 -12.33
N ASP A 301 51.89 -0.65 -13.50
CA ASP A 301 50.55 -0.04 -13.73
C ASP A 301 49.49 -0.45 -12.68
N GLY A 302 49.46 -1.73 -12.27
CA GLY A 302 48.54 -2.23 -11.24
C GLY A 302 48.93 -1.82 -9.82
N GLN A 303 50.22 -1.80 -9.50
CA GLN A 303 50.74 -1.34 -8.20
C GLN A 303 50.46 0.17 -8.02
N ASN A 304 50.61 0.96 -9.08
CA ASN A 304 50.37 2.40 -9.08
C ASN A 304 48.94 2.76 -8.63
N PHE A 305 47.93 2.03 -9.13
CA PHE A 305 46.54 2.25 -8.71
C PHE A 305 46.31 1.99 -7.23
N PHE A 306 46.79 0.86 -6.71
CA PHE A 306 46.59 0.52 -5.29
C PHE A 306 47.41 1.39 -4.34
N GLU A 307 48.60 1.81 -4.76
CA GLU A 307 49.45 2.75 -4.02
C GLU A 307 48.80 4.13 -3.94
N TYR A 308 48.25 4.64 -5.06
CA TYR A 308 47.45 5.86 -5.08
C TYR A 308 46.25 5.79 -4.13
N VAL A 309 45.51 4.68 -4.15
CA VAL A 309 44.36 4.48 -3.26
C VAL A 309 44.79 4.41 -1.79
N LEU A 310 45.92 3.76 -1.49
CA LEU A 310 46.47 3.69 -0.14
C LEU A 310 46.93 5.07 0.36
N GLU A 311 47.59 5.86 -0.47
CA GLU A 311 47.97 7.24 -0.18
C GLU A 311 46.73 8.10 0.07
N PHE A 312 45.70 7.97 -0.76
CA PHE A 312 44.44 8.66 -0.57
C PHE A 312 43.78 8.33 0.78
N ILE A 313 43.71 7.05 1.15
CA ILE A 313 43.16 6.62 2.45
C ILE A 313 44.03 7.13 3.60
N ARG A 314 45.36 7.12 3.43
CA ARG A 314 46.30 7.64 4.42
C ARG A 314 46.11 9.14 4.64
N ASP A 315 46.01 9.92 3.58
CA ASP A 315 45.77 11.36 3.65
C ASP A 315 44.42 11.67 4.28
N LEU A 316 43.37 10.94 3.88
CA LEU A 316 42.05 11.05 4.49
C LEU A 316 42.11 10.78 6.00
N SER A 317 42.74 9.69 6.40
CA SER A 317 42.85 9.29 7.80
C SER A 317 43.69 10.31 8.59
N LYS A 318 44.79 10.79 8.02
CA LYS A 318 45.66 11.79 8.63
C LYS A 318 44.95 13.13 8.85
N THR A 319 44.18 13.59 7.86
CA THR A 319 43.43 14.85 7.95
C THR A 319 42.29 14.77 8.98
N GLN A 320 41.61 13.63 9.11
CA GLN A 320 40.43 13.50 9.97
C GLN A 320 40.73 13.00 11.39
N ILE A 321 41.73 12.13 11.58
CA ILE A 321 42.06 11.51 12.88
C ILE A 321 43.18 12.27 13.61
N GLY A 322 44.06 12.96 12.88
CA GLY A 322 45.22 13.65 13.45
C GLY A 322 46.48 12.77 13.51
N GLU A 323 47.40 13.04 14.43
CA GLU A 323 48.75 12.44 14.44
C GLU A 323 48.77 10.90 14.62
N GLU A 324 47.75 10.34 15.27
CA GLU A 324 47.65 8.89 15.57
C GLU A 324 46.81 8.11 14.53
N TYR A 325 46.82 8.53 13.27
CA TYR A 325 46.04 7.88 12.20
C TYR A 325 46.53 6.47 11.82
N GLY A 326 47.80 6.14 12.10
CA GLY A 326 48.49 4.93 11.61
C GLY A 326 47.73 3.61 11.85
N PRO A 327 47.32 3.28 13.09
CA PRO A 327 46.57 2.06 13.40
C PRO A 327 45.18 1.97 12.73
N TRP A 328 44.61 3.10 12.33
CA TRP A 328 43.26 3.20 11.79
C TRP A 328 43.20 3.13 10.27
N VAL A 329 44.33 3.27 9.57
CA VAL A 329 44.41 3.18 8.10
C VAL A 329 43.81 1.87 7.56
N PRO A 330 44.10 0.67 8.11
CA PRO A 330 43.50 -0.57 7.61
C PRO A 330 41.98 -0.61 7.80
N PHE A 331 41.48 -0.04 8.91
CA PHE A 331 40.06 0.01 9.20
C PHE A 331 39.31 0.94 8.24
N ILE A 332 39.77 2.17 8.07
CA ILE A 332 39.16 3.13 7.14
C ILE A 332 39.27 2.63 5.70
N GLY A 333 40.42 2.04 5.34
CA GLY A 333 40.64 1.50 4.00
C GLY A 333 39.75 0.31 3.67
N THR A 334 39.57 -0.63 4.60
CA THR A 334 38.66 -1.77 4.40
C THR A 334 37.22 -1.32 4.26
N MET A 335 36.74 -0.39 5.10
CA MET A 335 35.39 0.16 5.00
C MET A 335 35.17 0.90 3.68
N PHE A 336 36.09 1.78 3.30
CA PHE A 336 36.03 2.54 2.06
C PHE A 336 35.98 1.60 0.83
N LEU A 337 36.97 0.71 0.71
CA LEU A 337 37.08 -0.18 -0.44
C LEU A 337 35.92 -1.17 -0.51
N PHE A 338 35.48 -1.72 0.64
CA PHE A 338 34.35 -2.64 0.67
C PHE A 338 33.07 -1.96 0.21
N ILE A 339 32.75 -0.77 0.73
CA ILE A 339 31.52 -0.04 0.34
C ILE A 339 31.61 0.41 -1.12
N PHE A 340 32.76 0.95 -1.54
CA PHE A 340 32.97 1.43 -2.91
C PHE A 340 32.79 0.29 -3.93
N VAL A 341 33.48 -0.83 -3.74
CA VAL A 341 33.39 -1.98 -4.65
C VAL A 341 32.03 -2.66 -4.55
N SER A 342 31.40 -2.71 -3.37
CA SER A 342 30.04 -3.25 -3.23
C SER A 342 28.99 -2.46 -4.02
N ASN A 343 29.07 -1.12 -3.94
CA ASN A 343 28.14 -0.25 -4.65
C ASN A 343 28.34 -0.32 -6.17
N TRP A 344 29.59 -0.31 -6.62
CA TRP A 344 29.92 -0.46 -8.04
C TRP A 344 29.59 -1.85 -8.58
N SER A 345 29.78 -2.88 -7.77
CA SER A 345 29.37 -4.26 -8.08
C SER A 345 27.87 -4.35 -8.32
N GLY A 346 27.04 -3.71 -7.48
CA GLY A 346 25.59 -3.70 -7.68
C GLY A 346 25.14 -2.99 -8.97
N ALA A 347 25.84 -1.92 -9.36
CA ALA A 347 25.49 -1.11 -10.53
C ALA A 347 26.04 -1.66 -11.86
N LEU A 348 27.24 -2.26 -11.86
CA LEU A 348 27.95 -2.69 -13.07
C LEU A 348 27.76 -4.17 -13.39
N LEU A 349 27.64 -5.04 -12.39
CA LEU A 349 27.41 -6.46 -12.65
C LEU A 349 25.94 -6.70 -12.98
N PRO A 350 25.63 -7.35 -14.12
CA PRO A 350 24.25 -7.62 -14.52
C PRO A 350 23.67 -8.79 -13.72
N TRP A 351 23.47 -8.58 -12.42
CA TRP A 351 22.94 -9.58 -11.48
C TRP A 351 21.55 -10.11 -11.88
N LYS A 352 20.78 -9.31 -12.63
CA LYS A 352 19.45 -9.68 -13.16
C LYS A 352 19.46 -10.81 -14.20
N ILE A 353 20.62 -11.19 -14.74
CA ILE A 353 20.73 -12.32 -15.68
C ILE A 353 20.66 -13.67 -14.93
N ILE A 354 20.95 -13.67 -13.62
CA ILE A 354 20.98 -14.88 -12.79
C ILE A 354 19.70 -14.89 -11.94
N GLU A 355 18.68 -15.63 -12.40
CA GLU A 355 17.44 -15.81 -11.65
C GLU A 355 17.65 -16.82 -10.50
N LEU A 356 17.45 -16.38 -9.24
CA LEU A 356 17.38 -17.29 -8.10
C LEU A 356 15.95 -17.79 -7.90
N PRO A 357 15.77 -18.98 -7.30
CA PRO A 357 14.44 -19.52 -7.01
C PRO A 357 13.62 -18.63 -6.06
N HIS A 358 14.26 -17.81 -5.21
CA HIS A 358 13.64 -16.78 -4.39
C HIS A 358 14.64 -15.63 -4.18
N GLY A 359 14.22 -14.37 -4.34
CA GLY A 359 15.03 -13.16 -4.14
C GLY A 359 15.84 -12.68 -5.36
N GLU A 360 16.27 -11.41 -5.34
CA GLU A 360 17.10 -10.79 -6.37
C GLU A 360 18.54 -10.60 -5.86
N LEU A 361 19.53 -10.84 -6.72
CA LEU A 361 20.92 -10.49 -6.43
C LEU A 361 21.11 -8.99 -6.68
N ALA A 362 21.62 -8.29 -5.66
CA ALA A 362 21.88 -6.87 -5.69
C ALA A 362 23.21 -6.56 -4.99
N ALA A 363 23.53 -5.27 -4.83
CA ALA A 363 24.67 -4.87 -4.01
C ALA A 363 24.55 -5.46 -2.59
N PRO A 364 25.65 -5.91 -1.96
CA PRO A 364 25.64 -6.33 -0.55
C PRO A 364 25.04 -5.26 0.39
N THR A 365 25.24 -3.99 0.05
CA THR A 365 24.79 -2.81 0.78
C THR A 365 23.30 -2.48 0.62
N ASN A 366 22.58 -3.16 -0.27
CA ASN A 366 21.12 -3.05 -0.37
C ASN A 366 20.42 -3.76 0.81
N ASP A 367 21.08 -4.70 1.48
CA ASP A 367 20.51 -5.34 2.67
C ASP A 367 20.79 -4.54 3.94
N ILE A 368 19.76 -4.38 4.77
CA ILE A 368 19.86 -3.66 6.04
C ILE A 368 20.86 -4.32 7.00
N ASN A 369 21.02 -5.64 6.93
CA ASN A 369 21.95 -6.35 7.81
C ASN A 369 23.39 -5.93 7.55
N THR A 370 23.77 -5.74 6.28
CA THR A 370 25.12 -5.30 5.90
C THR A 370 25.37 -3.88 6.37
N THR A 371 24.44 -2.96 6.09
CA THR A 371 24.60 -1.54 6.43
C THR A 371 24.58 -1.32 7.94
N VAL A 372 23.72 -2.02 8.68
CA VAL A 372 23.70 -2.00 10.15
C VAL A 372 24.95 -2.64 10.73
N ALA A 373 25.46 -3.74 10.17
CA ALA A 373 26.71 -4.34 10.63
C ALA A 373 27.90 -3.38 10.47
N LEU A 374 27.99 -2.67 9.35
CA LEU A 374 28.99 -1.62 9.12
C LEU A 374 28.80 -0.44 10.11
N ALA A 375 27.56 -0.06 10.42
CA ALA A 375 27.22 0.95 11.43
C ALA A 375 27.72 0.56 12.82
N LEU A 376 27.44 -0.67 13.22
CA LEU A 376 27.82 -1.19 14.52
C LEU A 376 29.33 -1.36 14.62
N LEU A 377 29.99 -1.75 13.54
CA LEU A 377 31.45 -1.88 13.48
C LEU A 377 32.15 -0.51 13.56
N THR A 378 31.61 0.53 12.92
CA THR A 378 32.09 1.92 13.08
C THR A 378 31.80 2.50 14.46
N SER A 379 30.64 2.20 15.04
CA SER A 379 30.31 2.56 16.43
C SER A 379 31.23 1.87 17.43
N ALA A 380 31.49 0.57 17.26
CA ALA A 380 32.42 -0.18 18.09
C ALA A 380 33.84 0.36 17.97
N ALA A 381 34.29 0.72 16.76
CA ALA A 381 35.58 1.36 16.52
C ALA A 381 35.68 2.73 17.21
N TYR A 382 34.61 3.55 17.15
CA TYR A 382 34.53 4.82 17.86
C TYR A 382 34.71 4.65 19.38
N PHE A 383 33.98 3.73 19.99
CA PHE A 383 34.12 3.46 21.42
C PHE A 383 35.48 2.86 21.75
N TYR A 384 36.00 1.94 20.92
CA TYR A 384 37.33 1.36 21.11
C TYR A 384 38.42 2.42 21.06
N ALA A 385 38.36 3.36 20.12
CA ALA A 385 39.29 4.48 20.01
C ALA A 385 39.24 5.37 21.26
N GLY A 386 38.03 5.72 21.71
CA GLY A 386 37.81 6.50 22.91
C GLY A 386 38.35 5.83 24.18
N LEU A 387 38.04 4.55 24.39
CA LEU A 387 38.51 3.77 25.54
C LEU A 387 40.02 3.51 25.48
N SER A 388 40.58 3.20 24.30
CA SER A 388 42.00 2.89 24.16
C SER A 388 42.89 4.09 24.45
N LYS A 389 42.43 5.33 24.18
CA LYS A 389 43.21 6.55 24.42
C LYS A 389 42.96 7.20 25.78
N LYS A 390 41.70 7.23 26.25
CA LYS A 390 41.31 7.92 27.49
C LYS A 390 41.06 6.97 28.68
N GLY A 391 41.09 5.66 28.47
CA GLY A 391 40.81 4.67 29.51
C GLY A 391 39.41 4.85 30.13
N LEU A 392 39.27 4.52 31.41
CA LEU A 392 38.00 4.70 32.15
C LEU A 392 37.56 6.17 32.26
N SER A 393 38.48 7.13 32.05
CA SER A 393 38.17 8.56 32.03
C SER A 393 37.35 8.99 30.80
N TYR A 394 37.20 8.12 29.79
CA TYR A 394 36.32 8.36 28.65
C TYR A 394 34.87 8.61 29.08
N PHE A 395 34.40 7.90 30.10
CA PHE A 395 33.03 8.03 30.59
C PHE A 395 32.77 9.33 31.36
N GLU A 396 33.81 10.07 31.77
CA GLU A 396 33.65 11.40 32.36
C GLU A 396 33.07 12.42 31.37
N LYS A 397 33.24 12.20 30.05
CA LYS A 397 32.64 13.03 28.98
C LYS A 397 31.10 13.03 29.05
N TYR A 398 30.49 11.98 29.59
CA TYR A 398 29.03 11.91 29.73
C TYR A 398 28.48 12.73 30.91
N ILE A 399 29.35 13.17 31.83
CA ILE A 399 28.95 13.81 33.10
C ILE A 399 29.25 15.32 33.10
N LYS A 400 30.22 15.79 32.31
CA LYS A 400 30.60 17.21 32.19
C LYS A 400 29.88 17.87 30.99
N PRO A 401 29.30 19.09 31.09
CA PRO A 401 29.28 20.04 32.21
C PRO A 401 28.07 19.92 33.16
N THR A 402 27.01 19.17 32.79
CA THR A 402 25.85 18.91 33.67
C THR A 402 25.38 17.46 33.57
N PRO A 403 25.06 16.77 34.69
CA PRO A 403 24.57 15.38 34.69
C PRO A 403 23.21 15.18 33.98
N ILE A 404 22.49 16.26 33.71
CA ILE A 404 21.19 16.24 33.01
C ILE A 404 21.37 15.91 31.51
N LEU A 405 22.56 16.17 30.94
CA LEU A 405 22.86 15.94 29.52
C LEU A 405 23.28 14.48 29.21
N LEU A 406 23.51 13.67 30.24
CA LEU A 406 24.00 12.29 30.12
C LEU A 406 23.17 11.41 29.15
N PRO A 407 21.82 11.32 29.26
CA PRO A 407 21.04 10.51 28.33
C PRO A 407 21.07 11.02 26.89
N ILE A 408 21.26 12.34 26.70
CA ILE A 408 21.32 12.96 25.39
C ILE A 408 22.66 12.64 24.72
N ASN A 409 23.78 12.79 25.43
CA ASN A 409 25.12 12.50 24.89
C ASN A 409 25.30 11.02 24.54
N ILE A 410 24.77 10.11 25.37
CA ILE A 410 24.80 8.67 25.06
C ILE A 410 23.98 8.38 23.80
N LEU A 411 22.78 8.96 23.70
CA LEU A 411 21.93 8.80 22.52
C LEU A 411 22.57 9.41 21.27
N GLU A 412 23.26 10.56 21.40
CA GLU A 412 23.99 11.20 20.30
C GLU A 412 25.11 10.30 19.75
N ASP A 413 25.93 9.71 20.62
CA ASP A 413 27.03 8.83 20.22
C ASP A 413 26.54 7.54 19.53
N PHE A 414 25.39 7.00 19.96
CA PHE A 414 24.75 5.87 19.27
C PHE A 414 24.08 6.27 17.95
N THR A 415 23.53 7.48 17.85
CA THR A 415 22.78 7.91 16.66
C THR A 415 23.68 8.41 15.53
N LYS A 416 24.90 8.91 15.81
CA LYS A 416 25.88 9.35 14.78
C LYS A 416 26.20 8.24 13.75
N PRO A 417 26.68 7.03 14.13
CA PRO A 417 26.98 5.95 13.18
C PRO A 417 25.73 5.35 12.53
N LEU A 418 24.63 5.30 13.29
CA LEU A 418 23.36 4.77 12.84
C LEU A 418 22.74 5.65 11.73
N SER A 419 22.77 6.97 11.92
CA SER A 419 22.30 7.97 10.95
C SER A 419 23.09 7.90 9.64
N LEU A 420 24.43 7.76 9.73
CA LEU A 420 25.30 7.61 8.57
C LEU A 420 24.95 6.36 7.75
N SER A 421 24.64 5.26 8.44
CA SER A 421 24.37 3.97 7.81
C SER A 421 22.99 3.92 7.18
N PHE A 422 21.98 4.54 7.81
CA PHE A 422 20.68 4.75 7.18
C PHE A 422 20.75 5.69 5.97
N ARG A 423 21.65 6.68 5.99
CA ARG A 423 21.89 7.56 4.83
C ARG A 423 22.48 6.77 3.65
N LEU A 424 23.45 5.90 3.90
CA LEU A 424 24.04 5.04 2.87
C LEU A 424 23.00 4.05 2.33
N PHE A 425 22.28 3.36 3.21
CA PHE A 425 21.20 2.42 2.86
C PHE A 425 20.11 3.07 2.01
N GLY A 426 19.56 4.21 2.47
CA GLY A 426 18.47 4.88 1.78
C GLY A 426 18.86 5.37 0.38
N ASN A 427 20.10 5.79 0.19
CA ASN A 427 20.57 6.22 -1.12
C ASN A 427 20.81 5.06 -2.09
N ILE A 428 21.38 3.94 -1.62
CA ILE A 428 21.62 2.76 -2.46
C ILE A 428 20.29 2.10 -2.85
N LEU A 429 19.35 2.00 -1.90
CA LEU A 429 18.00 1.49 -2.17
C LEU A 429 17.25 2.40 -3.16
N ALA A 430 17.34 3.73 -2.99
CA ALA A 430 16.70 4.67 -3.91
C ALA A 430 17.25 4.54 -5.33
N ASP A 431 18.57 4.42 -5.49
CA ASP A 431 19.21 4.32 -6.79
C ASP A 431 18.82 3.01 -7.51
N GLU A 432 18.80 1.90 -6.77
CA GLU A 432 18.34 0.61 -7.29
C GLU A 432 16.86 0.62 -7.68
N LEU A 433 16.00 1.23 -6.86
CA LEU A 433 14.58 1.40 -7.16
C LEU A 433 14.35 2.24 -8.41
N VAL A 434 15.11 3.34 -8.58
CA VAL A 434 15.04 4.18 -9.78
C VAL A 434 15.40 3.36 -11.03
N VAL A 435 16.46 2.55 -10.97
CA VAL A 435 16.85 1.69 -12.10
C VAL A 435 15.78 0.65 -12.41
N VAL A 436 15.23 -0.02 -11.39
CA VAL A 436 14.15 -1.02 -11.56
C VAL A 436 12.91 -0.39 -12.20
N VAL A 437 12.45 0.76 -11.70
CA VAL A 437 11.26 1.45 -12.20
C VAL A 437 11.45 1.95 -13.63
N LEU A 438 12.61 2.53 -13.95
CA LEU A 438 12.89 3.04 -15.30
C LEU A 438 13.01 1.92 -16.33
N VAL A 439 13.70 0.81 -15.99
CA VAL A 439 13.81 -0.37 -16.87
C VAL A 439 12.45 -1.04 -17.09
N SER A 440 11.54 -0.98 -16.11
CA SER A 440 10.17 -1.49 -16.27
C SER A 440 9.31 -0.63 -17.19
N LEU A 441 9.62 0.67 -17.33
CA LEU A 441 8.79 1.62 -18.08
C LEU A 441 9.26 1.82 -19.52
N VAL A 442 10.57 1.74 -19.77
CA VAL A 442 11.19 2.12 -21.05
C VAL A 442 12.36 1.18 -21.38
N PRO A 443 12.62 0.86 -22.67
CA PRO A 443 13.79 0.07 -23.06
C PRO A 443 15.12 0.61 -22.52
N LEU A 444 16.06 -0.31 -22.26
CA LEU A 444 17.32 -0.12 -21.52
C LEU A 444 18.25 1.01 -22.02
N VAL A 445 18.02 1.57 -23.21
CA VAL A 445 18.81 2.68 -23.76
C VAL A 445 18.53 4.01 -23.04
N VAL A 446 17.29 4.22 -22.57
CA VAL A 446 16.87 5.50 -21.96
C VAL A 446 17.38 5.69 -20.52
N PRO A 447 17.46 4.65 -19.66
CA PRO A 447 17.94 4.80 -18.29
C PRO A 447 19.46 4.98 -18.12
N ILE A 448 20.27 4.76 -19.16
CA ILE A 448 21.75 4.75 -19.07
C ILE A 448 22.32 6.05 -18.45
N PRO A 449 21.88 7.26 -18.84
CA PRO A 449 22.39 8.49 -18.22
C PRO A 449 22.03 8.60 -16.73
N VAL A 450 20.86 8.08 -16.33
CA VAL A 450 20.41 8.10 -14.93
C VAL A 450 21.21 7.09 -14.11
N MET A 451 21.49 5.90 -14.65
CA MET A 451 22.36 4.91 -14.03
C MET A 451 23.79 5.45 -13.81
N PHE A 452 24.31 6.24 -14.75
CA PHE A 452 25.62 6.87 -14.59
C PHE A 452 25.63 7.90 -13.45
N LEU A 453 24.56 8.70 -13.33
CA LEU A 453 24.40 9.63 -12.21
C LEU A 453 24.31 8.88 -10.88
N GLY A 454 23.58 7.77 -10.85
CA GLY A 454 23.50 6.87 -9.71
C GLY A 454 24.87 6.32 -9.28
N LEU A 455 25.59 5.70 -10.22
CA LEU A 455 26.96 5.20 -10.02
C LEU A 455 27.88 6.27 -9.44
N PHE A 456 27.83 7.50 -9.98
CA PHE A 456 28.62 8.62 -9.49
C PHE A 456 28.30 8.97 -8.03
N THR A 457 27.01 9.06 -7.69
CA THR A 457 26.59 9.32 -6.29
C THR A 457 27.01 8.20 -5.33
N SER A 458 26.98 6.95 -5.80
CA SER A 458 27.34 5.78 -4.98
C SER A 458 28.83 5.76 -4.58
N GLY A 459 29.71 6.26 -5.45
CA GLY A 459 31.14 6.43 -5.17
C GLY A 459 31.40 7.56 -4.17
N ILE A 460 30.71 8.69 -4.33
CA ILE A 460 30.78 9.82 -3.39
C ILE A 460 30.32 9.39 -2.00
N GLN A 461 29.29 8.56 -1.90
CA GLN A 461 28.77 8.10 -0.61
C GLN A 461 29.77 7.21 0.14
N ALA A 462 30.47 6.31 -0.55
CA ALA A 462 31.53 5.51 0.06
C ALA A 462 32.63 6.42 0.64
N LEU A 463 33.00 7.48 -0.09
CA LEU A 463 33.95 8.49 0.38
C LEU A 463 33.42 9.23 1.61
N ILE A 464 32.20 9.80 1.55
CA ILE A 464 31.59 10.51 2.67
C ILE A 464 31.51 9.61 3.92
N PHE A 465 31.17 8.34 3.74
CA PHE A 465 31.14 7.37 4.83
C PHE A 465 32.51 7.19 5.47
N ALA A 466 33.57 6.97 4.67
CA ALA A 466 34.93 6.80 5.17
C ALA A 466 35.44 8.07 5.87
N THR A 467 35.17 9.25 5.29
CA THR A 467 35.53 10.55 5.87
C THR A 467 34.84 10.77 7.22
N LEU A 468 33.54 10.52 7.32
CA LEU A 468 32.79 10.70 8.56
C LEU A 468 33.18 9.66 9.62
N ALA A 469 33.41 8.40 9.21
CA ALA A 469 33.91 7.38 10.12
C ALA A 469 35.28 7.76 10.70
N ALA A 470 36.19 8.27 9.86
CA ALA A 470 37.49 8.77 10.30
C ALA A 470 37.34 10.00 11.21
N ALA A 471 36.45 10.93 10.88
CA ALA A 471 36.19 12.13 11.69
C ALA A 471 35.61 11.76 13.07
N TYR A 472 34.71 10.79 13.15
CA TYR A 472 34.18 10.31 14.43
C TYR A 472 35.27 9.63 15.27
N ILE A 473 36.12 8.81 14.66
CA ILE A 473 37.27 8.22 15.36
C ILE A 473 38.19 9.32 15.88
N GLY A 474 38.48 10.36 15.08
CA GLY A 474 39.20 11.56 15.52
C GLY A 474 38.54 12.26 16.71
N GLU A 475 37.23 12.53 16.63
CA GLU A 475 36.43 13.17 17.70
C GLU A 475 36.47 12.35 19.01
N SER A 476 36.48 11.01 18.92
CA SER A 476 36.59 10.16 20.10
C SER A 476 37.94 10.29 20.79
N MET A 477 39.00 10.51 20.00
CA MET A 477 40.39 10.58 20.43
C MET A 477 40.77 11.98 20.92
N GLU A 478 40.20 13.04 20.36
CA GLU A 478 40.38 14.41 20.82
C GLU A 478 39.65 14.63 22.14
N GLY A 479 40.37 15.07 23.18
CA GLY A 479 39.76 15.56 24.40
C GLY A 479 39.01 16.85 24.09
N HIS A 480 37.71 16.94 24.40
CA HIS A 480 37.11 18.26 24.57
C HIS A 480 37.88 18.94 25.69
N HIS A 481 38.68 19.95 25.34
CA HIS A 481 39.18 20.92 26.29
C HIS A 481 38.01 21.70 26.91
#